data_AF-A0AAU7CP59-F1
#
_entry.id   AF-A0AAU7CP59-F1
#
_cell.length_a   1.000
_cell.length_b   1.000
_cell.length_c   1.000
_cell.angle_alpha   90.00
_cell.angle_beta   90.00
_cell.angle_gamma   90.00
#
_symmetry.space_group_name_H-M   'P 1'
#
loop_
_entity.id
_entity.type
_entity.pdbx_description
1 polymer ?
#
loop_
_entity_poly.entity_id
_entity_poly.type
_entity_poly.pdbx_seq_one_letter_code
_entity_poly.pdbx_strand_id
1 'polypeptide(L)'
;MAQLKPGSHVKGTTIAELGNHNKPLDLIVYQKDGKDFLLLTNSSRGVMKIPTEKVETQQGITKKVSDTDGIAYEKIEDLKGVTQLDELDKNHALILVQTPAGAQNLETIALP
;
A
#
# COMPACT_ATOMS: atom_id res chain seq x y z
N MET A 1 4.62 -4.86 -20.12
CA MET A 1 6.08 -4.74 -20.37
C MET A 1 6.45 -4.26 -21.79
N ALA A 2 5.62 -4.45 -22.83
CA ALA A 2 5.96 -4.06 -24.22
C ALA A 2 6.19 -2.56 -24.49
N GLN A 3 5.75 -1.67 -23.59
CA GLN A 3 5.90 -0.21 -23.71
C GLN A 3 7.20 0.34 -23.09
N LEU A 4 7.92 -0.46 -22.30
CA LEU A 4 9.17 -0.04 -21.66
C LEU A 4 10.34 -0.27 -22.62
N LYS A 5 10.57 0.69 -23.52
CA LYS A 5 11.73 0.69 -24.43
C LYS A 5 12.62 1.90 -24.12
N PRO A 6 13.95 1.80 -24.30
CA PRO A 6 14.85 2.94 -24.15
C PRO A 6 14.34 4.15 -24.96
N GLY A 7 14.29 5.33 -24.33
CA GLY A 7 13.83 6.57 -24.95
C GLY A 7 12.32 6.72 -25.13
N SER A 8 11.50 5.75 -24.71
CA SER A 8 10.03 5.87 -24.81
C SER A 8 9.45 6.72 -23.69
N HIS A 9 8.44 7.54 -24.01
CA HIS A 9 7.66 8.27 -23.03
C HIS A 9 6.54 7.38 -22.49
N VAL A 10 6.59 7.05 -21.21
CA VAL A 10 5.61 6.20 -20.53
C VAL A 10 4.76 7.08 -19.62
N LYS A 11 3.44 7.02 -19.77
CA LYS A 11 2.49 7.77 -18.94
C LYS A 11 1.64 6.79 -18.14
N GLY A 12 1.61 6.99 -16.82
CA GLY A 12 0.70 6.28 -15.92
C GLY A 12 -0.68 6.95 -15.87
N THR A 13 -1.69 6.16 -15.49
CA THR A 13 -3.02 6.65 -15.15
C THR A 13 -3.16 6.61 -13.63
N THR A 14 -3.52 7.74 -13.02
CA THR A 14 -3.87 7.79 -11.59
C THR A 14 -5.19 7.08 -11.38
N ILE A 15 -5.20 6.01 -10.58
CA ILE A 15 -6.40 5.17 -10.34
C ILE A 15 -6.87 5.21 -8.88
N ALA A 16 -6.12 5.85 -8.01
CA ALA A 16 -6.45 6.00 -6.60
C ALA A 16 -5.88 7.31 -6.07
N GLU A 17 -6.70 8.02 -5.30
CA GLU A 17 -6.31 9.08 -4.39
C GLU A 17 -6.60 8.59 -2.96
N LEU A 18 -5.57 8.54 -2.12
CA LEU A 18 -5.62 7.91 -0.79
C LEU A 18 -5.72 8.96 0.33
N GLY A 19 -5.99 10.21 -0.03
CA GLY A 19 -6.32 11.30 0.88
C GLY A 19 -5.12 12.12 1.32
N ASN A 20 -5.40 13.26 1.96
CA ASN A 20 -4.36 14.17 2.41
C ASN A 20 -3.42 13.53 3.45
N HIS A 21 -2.16 13.97 3.52
CA HIS A 21 -1.11 13.40 4.36
C HIS A 21 -0.84 11.91 4.11
N ASN A 22 -1.25 11.39 2.95
CA ASN A 22 -0.88 10.05 2.52
C ASN A 22 0.59 10.04 2.06
N LYS A 23 1.50 9.66 2.97
CA LYS A 23 2.92 9.49 2.68
C LYS A 23 3.31 8.02 2.86
N PRO A 24 3.25 7.22 1.78
CA PRO A 24 3.74 5.85 1.74
C PRO A 24 5.18 5.74 2.27
N LEU A 25 5.44 4.70 3.06
CA LEU A 25 6.77 4.37 3.55
C LEU A 25 7.31 3.11 2.87
N ASP A 26 6.50 2.05 2.80
CA ASP A 26 6.88 0.75 2.26
C ASP A 26 5.66 0.02 1.68
N LEU A 27 5.89 -0.95 0.79
CA LEU A 27 4.82 -1.65 0.06
C LEU A 27 5.22 -3.08 -0.34
N ILE A 28 4.37 -4.06 -0.01
CA ILE A 28 4.45 -5.42 -0.55
C ILE A 28 3.16 -5.82 -1.26
N VAL A 29 3.27 -6.84 -2.10
CA VAL A 29 2.13 -7.56 -2.67
C VAL A 29 2.00 -8.88 -1.92
N TYR A 30 0.78 -9.29 -1.58
CA TYR A 30 0.53 -10.63 -1.05
C TYR A 30 -0.80 -11.17 -1.56
N GLN A 31 -0.95 -12.50 -1.50
CA GLN A 31 -2.19 -13.17 -1.88
C GLN A 31 -2.90 -13.70 -0.63
N LYS A 32 -4.22 -13.48 -0.56
CA LYS A 32 -5.09 -14.05 0.47
C LYS A 32 -6.44 -14.40 -0.12
N ASP A 33 -6.94 -15.59 0.19
CA ASP A 33 -8.23 -16.10 -0.32
C ASP A 33 -8.36 -16.02 -1.85
N GLY A 34 -7.25 -16.28 -2.55
CA GLY A 34 -7.18 -16.24 -4.02
C GLY A 34 -7.19 -14.84 -4.63
N LYS A 35 -7.02 -13.78 -3.82
CA LYS A 35 -6.98 -12.39 -4.26
C LYS A 35 -5.65 -11.75 -3.91
N ASP A 36 -5.13 -10.93 -4.81
CA ASP A 36 -3.91 -10.17 -4.57
C ASP A 36 -4.23 -8.81 -3.94
N PHE A 37 -3.45 -8.43 -2.94
CA PHE A 37 -3.56 -7.18 -2.21
C PHE A 37 -2.19 -6.48 -2.15
N LEU A 38 -2.22 -5.16 -2.07
CA LEU A 38 -1.08 -4.36 -1.63
C LEU A 38 -1.21 -4.11 -0.13
N LEU A 39 -0.14 -4.34 0.62
CA LEU A 39 -0.02 -3.85 1.99
C LEU A 39 0.94 -2.68 2.00
N LEU A 40 0.44 -1.51 2.39
CA LEU A 40 1.14 -0.24 2.32
C LEU A 40 1.29 0.35 3.71
N THR A 41 2.52 0.61 4.16
CA THR A 41 2.74 1.41 5.37
C THR A 41 2.72 2.90 5.05
N ASN A 42 2.28 3.69 6.02
CA ASN A 42 2.13 5.13 5.85
C ASN A 42 2.50 5.87 7.13
N SER A 43 3.16 7.02 6.98
CA SER A 43 3.60 7.80 8.14
C SER A 43 2.47 8.34 9.01
N SER A 44 1.31 8.62 8.41
CA SER A 44 0.21 9.33 9.09
C SER A 44 -1.11 8.56 9.08
N ARG A 45 -1.31 7.66 8.10
CA ARG A 45 -2.56 6.91 7.93
C ARG A 45 -2.50 5.46 8.44
N GLY A 46 -1.37 5.03 9.00
CA GLY A 46 -1.15 3.65 9.44
C GLY A 46 -1.00 2.69 8.26
N VAL A 47 -1.16 1.39 8.50
CA VAL A 47 -1.09 0.38 7.43
C VAL A 47 -2.41 0.34 6.67
N MET A 48 -2.32 0.29 5.34
CA MET A 48 -3.44 0.22 4.41
C MET A 48 -3.37 -1.05 3.57
N LYS A 49 -4.47 -1.79 3.51
CA LYS A 49 -4.68 -2.95 2.63
C LYS A 49 -5.49 -2.52 1.41
N ILE A 50 -4.93 -2.70 0.21
CA ILE A 50 -5.52 -2.21 -1.05
C ILE A 50 -5.77 -3.42 -1.97
N PRO A 51 -7.02 -3.70 -2.39
CA PRO A 51 -7.32 -4.77 -3.33
C PRO A 51 -6.82 -4.42 -4.74
N THR A 52 -6.35 -5.42 -5.48
CA THR A 52 -5.85 -5.22 -6.85
C THR A 52 -6.87 -5.54 -7.94
N GLU A 53 -7.98 -6.21 -7.61
CA GLU A 53 -8.94 -6.79 -8.57
C GLU A 53 -9.50 -5.81 -9.61
N LYS A 54 -9.56 -4.51 -9.30
CA LYS A 54 -10.14 -3.48 -10.18
C LYS A 54 -9.12 -2.53 -10.79
N VAL A 55 -7.83 -2.70 -10.50
CA VAL A 55 -6.75 -1.79 -10.92
C VAL A 55 -6.74 -1.58 -12.44
N GLU A 56 -6.91 -2.64 -13.22
CA GLU A 56 -6.86 -2.56 -14.69
C GLU A 56 -8.06 -1.83 -15.31
N THR A 57 -9.23 -1.97 -14.68
CA THR A 57 -10.50 -1.42 -15.19
C THR A 57 -10.83 -0.05 -14.60
N GLN A 58 -10.04 0.42 -13.64
CA GLN A 58 -10.37 1.62 -12.91
C GLN A 58 -10.25 2.86 -13.80
N GLN A 59 -11.26 3.73 -13.72
CA GLN A 59 -11.23 4.98 -14.45
C GLN A 59 -10.16 5.92 -13.89
N GLY A 60 -9.44 6.57 -14.81
CA GLY A 60 -8.41 7.53 -14.44
C GLY A 60 -8.96 8.76 -13.74
N ILE A 61 -8.36 9.13 -12.62
CA ILE A 61 -8.64 10.36 -11.90
C ILE A 61 -7.98 11.52 -12.66
N THR A 62 -8.81 12.42 -13.19
CA THR A 62 -8.38 13.59 -13.98
C THR A 62 -8.85 14.91 -13.38
N LYS A 63 -9.72 14.85 -12.38
CA LYS A 63 -10.26 16.01 -11.66
C LYS A 63 -9.63 16.09 -10.28
N LYS A 64 -9.67 17.28 -9.68
CA LYS A 64 -9.26 17.48 -8.28
C LYS A 64 -10.17 16.66 -7.35
N VAL A 65 -9.56 15.96 -6.41
CA VAL A 65 -10.21 15.18 -5.35
C VAL A 65 -10.09 15.95 -4.02
N SER A 66 -11.14 15.94 -3.19
CA SER A 66 -11.14 16.64 -1.89
C SER A 66 -10.59 15.79 -0.74
N ASP A 67 -10.75 14.48 -0.82
CA ASP A 67 -10.16 13.52 0.13
C ASP A 67 -9.73 12.25 -0.61
N THR A 68 -10.55 11.19 -0.66
CA THR A 68 -10.24 9.93 -1.35
C THR A 68 -11.07 9.76 -2.63
N ASP A 69 -10.53 9.04 -3.61
CA ASP A 69 -11.24 8.66 -4.84
C ASP A 69 -10.58 7.43 -5.49
N GLY A 70 -11.29 6.71 -6.33
CA GLY A 70 -10.75 5.57 -7.07
C GLY A 70 -10.73 4.26 -6.28
N ILE A 71 -9.63 3.50 -6.35
CA ILE A 71 -9.50 2.23 -5.62
C ILE A 71 -9.50 2.50 -4.11
N ALA A 72 -10.46 1.90 -3.41
CA ALA A 72 -10.57 2.00 -1.96
C ALA A 72 -9.48 1.21 -1.23
N TYR A 73 -9.28 1.51 0.05
CA TYR A 73 -8.38 0.78 0.93
C TYR A 73 -9.06 0.50 2.27
N GLU A 74 -8.62 -0.57 2.93
CA GLU A 74 -8.94 -0.88 4.32
C GLU A 74 -7.77 -0.42 5.20
N LYS A 75 -8.07 0.22 6.33
CA LYS A 75 -7.05 0.56 7.32
C LYS A 75 -6.91 -0.56 8.34
N ILE A 76 -5.69 -1.02 8.57
CA ILE A 76 -5.40 -2.06 9.57
C ILE A 76 -5.14 -1.37 10.91
N GLU A 77 -6.19 -1.25 11.72
CA GLU A 77 -6.15 -0.45 12.96
C GLU A 77 -5.13 -0.96 14.00
N ASP A 78 -4.83 -2.26 13.99
CA ASP A 78 -3.91 -2.88 14.94
C ASP A 78 -2.43 -2.64 14.59
N LEU A 79 -2.13 -2.18 13.37
CA LEU A 79 -0.77 -1.93 12.90
C LEU A 79 -0.43 -0.44 12.93
N LYS A 80 0.01 0.03 14.09
CA LYS A 80 0.43 1.43 14.33
C LYS A 80 1.93 1.53 14.45
N GLY A 81 2.50 2.63 13.94
CA GLY A 81 3.95 2.88 14.03
C GLY A 81 4.81 1.97 13.17
N VAL A 82 4.22 1.24 12.22
CA VAL A 82 4.98 0.41 11.28
C VAL A 82 5.71 1.30 10.28
N THR A 83 7.03 1.19 10.24
CA THR A 83 7.92 2.03 9.44
C THR A 83 8.54 1.30 8.25
N GLN A 84 8.67 -0.02 8.34
CA GLN A 84 9.14 -0.90 7.28
C GLN A 84 8.32 -2.19 7.31
N LEU A 85 8.18 -2.83 6.16
CA LEU A 85 7.47 -4.10 6.04
C LEU A 85 8.12 -4.95 4.94
N ASP A 86 8.20 -6.26 5.13
CA ASP A 86 8.67 -7.18 4.09
C ASP A 86 7.91 -8.50 4.18
N GLU A 87 7.81 -9.21 3.04
CA GLU A 87 7.20 -10.54 3.00
C GLU A 87 8.13 -11.55 3.67
N LEU A 88 7.62 -12.30 4.67
CA LEU A 88 8.36 -13.40 5.29
C LEU A 88 8.05 -14.71 4.58
N ASP A 89 6.76 -14.98 4.41
CA ASP A 89 6.22 -16.11 3.67
C ASP A 89 4.79 -15.78 3.20
N LYS A 90 4.11 -16.75 2.59
CA LYS A 90 2.76 -16.58 2.01
C LYS A 90 1.69 -16.12 3.01
N ASN A 91 1.90 -16.34 4.31
CA ASN A 91 0.93 -16.07 5.37
C ASN A 91 1.42 -15.00 6.35
N HIS A 92 2.69 -14.58 6.28
CA HIS A 92 3.30 -13.71 7.27
C HIS A 92 4.17 -12.60 6.66
N ALA A 93 4.26 -11.48 7.37
CA ALA A 93 5.17 -10.39 7.08
C ALA A 93 6.07 -10.10 8.28
N LEU A 94 7.28 -9.60 8.00
CA LEU A 94 8.11 -8.93 8.98
C LEU A 94 7.77 -7.44 9.00
N ILE A 95 7.69 -6.85 10.18
CA ILE A 95 7.44 -5.42 10.36
C ILE A 95 8.44 -4.81 11.32
N LEU A 96 8.82 -3.57 11.05
CA LEU A 96 9.59 -2.74 11.99
C LEU A 96 8.67 -1.69 12.61
N VAL A 97 8.34 -1.88 13.89
CA VAL A 97 7.46 -1.00 14.66
C VAL A 97 8.29 -0.01 15.44
N GLN A 98 8.06 1.28 15.22
CA GLN A 98 8.66 2.34 16.02
C GLN A 98 7.72 2.78 17.14
N THR A 99 8.17 2.63 18.38
CA THR A 99 7.46 3.10 19.57
C THR A 99 7.50 4.63 19.68
N PRO A 100 6.61 5.27 20.46
CA PRO A 100 6.66 6.71 20.71
C PRO A 100 7.99 7.20 21.33
N ALA A 101 8.69 6.33 22.07
CA ALA A 101 9.99 6.63 22.65
C ALA A 101 11.16 6.50 21.64
N GLY A 102 10.88 6.12 20.39
CA GLY A 102 11.88 5.97 19.33
C GLY A 102 12.56 4.60 19.27
N ALA A 103 12.27 3.69 20.21
CA ALA A 103 12.75 2.31 20.11
C ALA A 103 12.07 1.58 18.93
N GLN A 104 12.80 0.70 18.27
CA GLN A 104 12.31 -0.09 17.14
C GLN A 104 12.27 -1.58 17.50
N ASN A 105 11.13 -2.21 17.22
CA ASN A 105 10.90 -3.64 17.41
C ASN A 105 10.70 -4.31 16.06
N LEU A 106 11.40 -5.42 15.83
CA LEU A 106 11.14 -6.30 14.70
C LEU A 106 10.12 -7.35 15.14
N GLU A 107 9.00 -7.44 14.43
CA GLU A 107 7.90 -8.34 14.75
C GLU A 107 7.47 -9.13 13.51
N THR A 108 6.91 -10.32 13.73
CA THR A 108 6.26 -11.11 12.69
C THR A 108 4.75 -11.02 12.88
N ILE A 109 4.02 -10.71 11.81
CA ILE A 109 2.56 -10.65 11.82
C ILE A 109 1.98 -11.61 10.79
N ALA A 110 0.75 -12.05 11.01
CA ALA A 110 -0.04 -12.68 9.96
C ALA A 110 -0.46 -11.63 8.93
N LEU A 111 -0.43 -11.98 7.66
CA LEU A 111 -0.92 -11.14 6.58
C LEU A 111 -2.45 -10.94 6.71
N PRO A 112 -2.94 -9.68 6.72
CA PRO A 112 -4.33 -9.36 7.01
C PRO A 112 -5.30 -9.75 5.91
#